data_AF-A0A2V5QZP9-F1
#
_entry.id   AF-A0A2V5QZP9-F1
#
_cell.length_a   1.000
_cell.length_b   1.000
_cell.length_c   1.000
_cell.angle_alpha   90.00
_cell.angle_beta   90.00
_cell.angle_gamma   90.00
#
_symmetry.space_group_name_H-M   'P 1'
#
loop_
_entity.id
_entity.type
_entity.pdbx_description
1 polymer ?
#
loop_
_entity_poly.entity_id
_entity_poly.type
_entity_poly.pdbx_seq_one_letter_code
_entity_poly.pdbx_strand_id
1 'polypeptide(L)' 'MEKSSKGKRDKTSARKVVRIPPDTKSVVLGVTGSIAAHKSAELASMLVKQGHEVFVVMTQDATEFISPLTLQTLS' A
#
# COMPACT_ATOMS: atom_id res chain seq x y z
N MET A 1 26.93 -33.32 -20.52
CA MET A 1 25.53 -32.85 -20.64
C MET A 1 25.14 -32.24 -19.31
N GLU A 2 24.89 -30.93 -19.36
CA GLU A 2 24.61 -30.04 -18.23
C GLU A 2 23.47 -30.51 -17.33
N LYS A 3 23.70 -30.39 -16.02
CA LYS A 3 22.65 -29.93 -15.10
C LYS A 3 23.17 -28.72 -14.33
N SER A 4 23.27 -27.60 -15.03
CA SER A 4 23.29 -26.27 -14.43
C SER A 4 21.85 -25.82 -14.25
N SER A 5 21.22 -26.14 -13.13
CA SER A 5 19.94 -25.52 -12.76
C SER A 5 20.23 -24.30 -11.91
N LYS A 6 20.51 -23.21 -12.63
CA LYS A 6 20.65 -21.83 -12.15
C LYS A 6 19.63 -21.50 -11.06
N GLY A 7 20.15 -20.89 -9.99
CA GLY A 7 19.41 -20.42 -8.82
C GLY A 7 18.10 -19.69 -9.17
N LYS A 8 17.01 -20.16 -8.58
CA LYS A 8 15.67 -19.60 -8.81
C LYS A 8 15.40 -18.49 -7.81
N ARG A 9 16.03 -17.35 -8.09
CA ARG A 9 15.55 -15.98 -7.81
C ARG A 9 15.13 -15.74 -6.36
N ASP A 10 16.09 -15.25 -5.58
CA ASP A 10 15.81 -14.28 -4.53
C ASP A 10 15.06 -13.10 -5.16
N LYS A 11 13.73 -13.19 -5.17
CA LYS A 11 12.85 -12.05 -5.45
C LYS A 11 12.72 -11.30 -4.13
N THR A 12 13.79 -10.63 -3.73
CA THR A 12 13.64 -9.38 -2.98
C THR A 12 12.76 -8.50 -3.86
N SER A 13 11.45 -8.55 -3.58
CA SER A 13 10.42 -7.79 -4.27
C SER A 13 10.92 -6.36 -4.36
N ALA A 14 11.11 -5.84 -5.58
CA ALA A 14 11.60 -4.49 -5.80
C ALA A 14 10.75 -3.55 -4.94
N ARG A 15 11.33 -3.02 -3.86
CA ARG A 15 10.62 -2.12 -2.96
C ARG A 15 10.12 -0.97 -3.82
N LYS A 16 8.79 -0.85 -3.99
CA LYS A 16 8.20 0.28 -4.70
C LYS A 16 8.47 1.53 -3.84
N VAL A 17 9.51 2.27 -4.19
CA VAL A 17 9.83 3.54 -3.53
C VAL A 17 8.92 4.60 -4.10
N VAL A 18 8.08 5.19 -3.25
CA VAL A 18 7.25 6.34 -3.58
C VAL A 18 7.92 7.58 -3.01
N ARG A 19 8.12 8.61 -3.84
CA ARG A 19 8.60 9.92 -3.37
C ARG A 19 7.42 10.72 -2.85
N ILE A 20 7.56 11.20 -1.62
CA ILE A 20 6.58 12.08 -0.99
C ILE A 20 7.05 13.53 -1.19
N PRO A 21 6.24 14.42 -1.79
CA PRO A 21 6.62 15.82 -1.98
C PRO A 21 6.82 16.53 -0.62
N PRO A 22 7.84 17.39 -0.48
CA PRO A 22 8.09 18.10 0.78
C PRO A 22 7.15 19.28 1.03
N ASP A 23 6.52 19.82 -0.02
CA ASP A 23 5.74 21.06 0.04
C ASP A 23 4.24 20.83 0.34
N THR A 24 3.78 19.57 0.29
CA THR A 24 2.39 19.17 0.58
C THR A 24 2.31 18.43 1.91
N LYS A 25 1.20 18.58 2.64
CA LYS A 25 0.97 17.82 3.88
C LYS A 25 0.58 16.38 3.54
N SER A 26 1.57 15.52 3.36
CA SER A 26 1.36 14.12 3.00
C SER A 26 1.21 13.20 4.22
N VAL A 27 0.39 12.16 4.08
CA VAL A 27 0.13 11.14 5.10
C VAL A 27 0.42 9.76 4.53
N VAL A 28 1.19 8.94 5.25
CA VAL A 28 1.33 7.51 4.93
C VAL A 28 0.36 6.72 5.79
N LEU A 29 -0.60 6.04 5.16
CA LEU A 29 -1.61 5.22 5.84
C LEU A 29 -1.25 3.74 5.72
N GLY A 30 -0.74 3.15 6.80
CA GLY A 30 -0.47 1.72 6.90
C GLY A 30 -1.72 0.94 7.33
N VAL A 31 -2.12 -0.06 6.55
CA VAL A 31 -3.29 -0.92 6.82
C VAL A 31 -2.86 -2.38 7.01
N THR A 32 -3.25 -2.97 8.15
CA THR A 32 -2.92 -4.35 8.54
C THR A 32 -4.17 -5.23 8.66
N GLY A 33 -4.00 -6.55 8.83
CA GLY A 33 -5.10 -7.52 8.98
C GLY A 33 -5.92 -7.29 10.25
N SER A 34 -7.01 -6.54 10.15
CA SER A 34 -7.93 -6.23 11.23
C SER A 34 -9.34 -6.05 10.67
N ILE A 35 -10.36 -6.36 11.47
CA ILE A 35 -11.77 -6.06 11.11
C ILE A 35 -11.95 -4.54 10.83
N ALA A 36 -11.17 -3.68 11.48
CA ALA A 36 -11.22 -2.24 11.26
C ALA A 36 -10.64 -1.81 9.90
N ALA A 37 -9.97 -2.69 9.15
CA ALA A 37 -9.34 -2.35 7.87
C ALA A 37 -10.34 -1.80 6.84
N HIS A 38 -11.61 -2.24 6.85
CA HIS A 38 -12.63 -1.69 5.94
C HIS A 38 -12.87 -0.18 6.13
N LYS A 39 -12.66 0.34 7.36
CA LYS A 39 -12.80 1.77 7.67
C LYS A 39 -11.63 2.61 7.18
N SER A 40 -10.52 1.98 6.75
CA SER A 40 -9.38 2.71 6.20
C SER A 40 -9.74 3.52 4.95
N ALA A 41 -10.75 3.09 4.18
CA ALA A 41 -11.28 3.85 3.04
C ALA A 41 -11.94 5.17 3.45
N GLU A 42 -12.75 5.13 4.52
CA GLU A 42 -13.37 6.34 5.06
C GLU A 42 -12.30 7.30 5.59
N LEU A 43 -11.34 6.78 6.36
CA LEU A 43 -10.22 7.57 6.87
C LEU A 43 -9.40 8.21 5.74
N ALA A 44 -9.05 7.45 4.70
CA ALA A 44 -8.34 7.98 3.53
C ALA A 44 -9.14 9.09 2.84
N SER A 45 -10.44 8.87 2.62
CA SER A 45 -11.32 9.88 2.03
C SER A 45 -11.41 11.16 2.87
N MET A 46 -11.47 11.04 4.19
CA MET A 46 -11.49 12.20 5.09
C MET A 46 -10.19 13.01 5.03
N LEU A 47 -9.04 12.32 5.02
CA LEU A 47 -7.73 12.96 4.92
C LEU A 47 -7.57 13.70 3.58
N VAL A 48 -7.97 13.08 2.47
CA VAL A 48 -7.96 13.72 1.15
C VAL A 48 -8.88 14.94 1.11
N LYS A 49 -10.09 14.85 1.68
CA LYS A 49 -11.02 16.00 1.79
C LYS A 49 -10.46 17.14 2.63
N GLN A 50 -9.56 16.86 3.57
CA GLN A 50 -8.85 17.86 4.36
C GLN A 50 -7.63 18.47 3.63
N GLY A 51 -7.38 18.06 2.38
CA GLY A 51 -6.28 18.57 1.56
C GLY A 51 -4.95 17.85 1.78
N HIS A 52 -4.97 16.65 2.36
CA HIS A 52 -3.78 15.81 2.49
C HIS A 52 -3.59 14.91 1.28
N GLU A 53 -2.35 14.73 0.84
CA GLU A 53 -2.01 13.61 -0.06
C GLU A 53 -1.87 12.34 0.77
N VAL A 54 -2.54 11.26 0.39
CA VAL A 54 -2.55 10.02 1.17
C VAL A 54 -1.85 8.91 0.39
N PHE A 55 -0.85 8.29 1.02
CA PHE A 55 -0.10 7.17 0.46
C PHE A 55 -0.41 5.92 1.27
N VAL A 56 -1.16 4.99 0.68
CA VAL A 56 -1.59 3.77 1.37
C VAL A 56 -0.57 2.65 1.19
N VAL A 57 -0.23 1.97 2.29
CA VAL A 57 0.55 0.74 2.30
C VAL A 57 -0.25 -0.35 3.01
N MET A 58 -0.37 -1.53 2.42
CA MET A 58 -1.19 -2.62 2.94
C MET A 58 -0.35 -3.88 3.16
N THR A 59 -0.63 -4.59 4.25
CA THR A 59 -0.19 -6.00 4.40
C THR A 59 -1.03 -6.92 3.52
N GLN A 60 -0.55 -8.13 3.26
CA GLN A 60 -1.33 -9.14 2.55
C GLN A 60 -2.65 -9.45 3.27
N ASP A 61 -2.62 -9.64 4.58
CA ASP A 61 -3.82 -9.94 5.38
C ASP A 61 -4.87 -8.81 5.32
N ALA A 62 -4.42 -7.54 5.22
CA ALA A 62 -5.33 -6.42 5.05
C ALA A 62 -6.12 -6.51 3.73
N THR A 63 -5.52 -7.08 2.68
CA THR A 63 -6.18 -7.18 1.35
C THR A 63 -7.33 -8.18 1.32
N GLU A 64 -7.38 -9.10 2.29
CA GLU A 64 -8.50 -10.02 2.50
C GLU A 64 -9.73 -9.31 3.08
N PHE A 65 -9.53 -8.19 3.79
CA PHE A 65 -10.61 -7.41 4.39
C PHE A 65 -11.08 -6.24 3.51
N ILE A 66 -10.17 -5.62 2.76
CA ILE A 66 -10.47 -4.50 1.86
C ILE A 66 -9.56 -4.54 0.64
N SER A 67 -10.13 -4.36 -0.56
CA SER A 67 -9.36 -4.43 -1.79
C SER A 67 -8.42 -3.22 -1.96
N PRO A 68 -7.19 -3.41 -2.47
CA PRO A 68 -6.31 -2.30 -2.82
C PRO A 68 -6.92 -1.31 -3.83
N LEU A 69 -7.84 -1.78 -4.68
CA LEU A 69 -8.52 -0.93 -5.67
C LEU A 69 -9.42 0.11 -4.99
N THR A 70 -10.11 -0.28 -3.92
CA THR A 70 -10.98 0.62 -3.14
C THR A 70 -10.20 1.82 -2.61
N LEU A 71 -8.97 1.62 -2.14
CA LEU A 71 -8.15 2.71 -1.61
C LEU A 71 -7.52 3.56 -2.71
N GLN A 72 -7.13 2.96 -3.85
CA GLN A 72 -6.61 3.70 -5.01
C GLN A 72 -7.60 4.70 -5.61
N THR A 73 -8.91 4.42 -5.54
CA THR A 73 -9.93 5.34 -6.05
C THR A 73 -10.15 6.56 -5.14
N LEU A 74 -9.61 6.55 -3.92
CA LEU A 74 -9.88 7.54 -2.88
C LEU A 74 -8.66 8.36 -2.47
N SER A 75 -7.45 7.93 -2.82
CA SER A 75 -6.16 8.49 -2.38
C SER A 75 -5.43 9.25 -3.49
#